data_AF-A0A975DGG8-F1
#
_entry.id   AF-A0A975DGG8-F1
#
_cell.length_a   1.000
_cell.length_b   1.000
_cell.length_c   1.000
_cell.angle_alpha   90.00
_cell.angle_beta   90.00
_cell.angle_gamma   90.00
#
_symmetry.space_group_name_H-M   'P 1'
#
loop_
_entity.id
_entity.type
_entity.pdbx_description
1 polymer ?
#
loop_
_entity_poly.entity_id
_entity_poly.type
_entity_poly.pdbx_seq_one_letter_code
_entity_poly.pdbx_strand_id
1 'polypeptide(L)'
;MIMWIPVVLVSLYLWIRVHQLKLLSKHIEKHYPDEWDRLQKNPMKLSARAAFMANLEASMLSGFLATVDDPKIKDFQKNQRRISVFFVVLISIGFIQALWVN
;
A
#
# COMPACT_ATOMS: atom_id res chain seq x y z
N MET A 1 17.35 -20.93 -11.51
CA MET A 1 17.01 -19.52 -11.83
C MET A 1 15.55 -19.18 -11.51
N ILE A 2 14.59 -20.07 -11.78
CA ILE A 2 13.14 -19.88 -11.54
C ILE A 2 12.77 -19.62 -10.06
N MET A 3 13.53 -20.19 -9.11
CA MET A 3 13.29 -20.06 -7.66
C MET A 3 13.35 -18.60 -7.14
N TRP A 4 14.06 -17.71 -7.81
CA TRP A 4 14.17 -16.30 -7.40
C TRP A 4 13.05 -15.42 -7.93
N ILE A 5 12.26 -15.90 -8.90
CA ILE A 5 11.19 -15.12 -9.53
C ILE A 5 10.15 -14.63 -8.50
N PRO A 6 9.62 -15.47 -7.59
CA PRO A 6 8.68 -15.00 -6.57
C PRO A 6 9.30 -13.97 -5.62
N VAL A 7 10.59 -14.13 -5.27
CA VAL A 7 11.30 -13.20 -4.38
C VAL A 7 11.43 -11.82 -5.04
N VAL A 8 11.86 -11.79 -6.31
CA VAL A 8 11.97 -10.54 -7.08
C VAL A 8 10.61 -9.85 -7.24
N LEU A 9 9.54 -10.61 -7.50
CA LEU A 9 8.19 -10.07 -7.63
C LEU A 9 7.68 -9.49 -6.30
N VAL A 10 7.92 -10.14 -5.16
CA VAL A 10 7.57 -9.62 -3.83
C VAL A 10 8.35 -8.34 -3.53
N SER A 11 9.66 -8.32 -3.79
CA SER A 11 10.49 -7.13 -3.59
C SER A 11 10.02 -5.95 -4.45
N LEU A 12 9.71 -6.19 -5.73
CA LEU A 12 9.17 -5.18 -6.63
C LEU A 12 7.80 -4.67 -6.15
N TYR A 13 6.92 -5.56 -5.72
CA TYR A 13 5.61 -5.20 -5.17
C TYR A 13 5.74 -4.29 -3.94
N LEU A 14 6.62 -4.64 -2.99
CA LEU A 14 6.86 -3.83 -1.80
C LEU A 14 7.42 -2.46 -2.15
N TRP A 15 8.35 -2.39 -3.11
CA TRP A 15 8.89 -1.13 -3.59
C TRP A 15 7.82 -0.23 -4.22
N ILE A 16 6.98 -0.78 -5.10
CA ILE A 16 5.84 -0.05 -5.71
C ILE A 16 4.90 0.45 -4.62
N ARG A 17 4.53 -0.40 -3.64
CA ARG A 17 3.64 -0.03 -2.53
C ARG A 17 4.21 1.14 -1.72
N VAL A 18 5.50 1.10 -1.39
CA VAL A 18 6.17 2.18 -0.64
C VAL A 18 6.19 3.48 -1.46
N HIS A 19 6.48 3.40 -2.75
CA HIS A 19 6.51 4.57 -3.62
C HIS A 19 5.13 5.23 -3.74
N GLN A 20 4.09 4.43 -3.98
CA GLN A 20 2.71 4.90 -4.07
C GLN A 20 2.26 5.53 -2.74
N LEU A 21 2.52 4.88 -1.61
CA LEU A 21 2.19 5.44 -0.29
C LEU A 21 2.86 6.80 -0.08
N LYS A 22 4.13 6.97 -0.48
CA LYS A 22 4.82 8.26 -0.37
C LYS A 22 4.15 9.35 -1.21
N LEU A 23 3.65 9.02 -2.39
CA LEU A 23 2.90 9.97 -3.23
C LEU A 23 1.57 10.36 -2.59
N LEU A 24 0.83 9.37 -2.06
CA LEU A 24 -0.42 9.63 -1.35
C LEU A 24 -0.20 10.48 -0.11
N SER A 25 0.81 10.17 0.71
CA SER A 25 1.17 10.94 1.89
C SER A 25 1.42 12.41 1.55
N LYS A 26 2.19 12.69 0.50
CA LYS A 26 2.43 14.08 0.05
C LYS A 26 1.15 14.77 -0.42
N HIS A 27 0.24 14.04 -1.05
CA HIS A 27 -1.06 14.58 -1.47
C HIS A 27 -1.93 14.94 -0.26
N ILE A 28 -1.98 14.05 0.75
CA ILE A 28 -2.71 14.28 2.00
C ILE A 28 -2.13 15.46 2.77
N GLU A 29 -0.81 15.50 2.96
CA GLU A 29 -0.12 16.61 3.63
C GLU A 29 -0.46 17.97 2.99
N LYS A 30 -0.54 18.01 1.65
CA LYS A 30 -0.81 19.24 0.91
C LYS A 30 -2.29 19.66 0.92
N HIS A 31 -3.21 18.72 0.81
CA HIS A 31 -4.63 19.00 0.56
C HIS A 31 -5.53 18.81 1.80
N TYR A 32 -5.07 18.05 2.79
CA TYR A 32 -5.80 17.73 4.01
C TYR A 32 -4.86 17.82 5.24
N PRO A 33 -4.35 19.02 5.56
CA PRO A 33 -3.37 19.19 6.65
C PRO A 33 -3.92 18.77 8.03
N ASP A 34 -5.22 18.96 8.27
CA ASP A 34 -5.87 18.52 9.51
C ASP A 34 -5.90 16.99 9.65
N GLU A 35 -6.18 16.29 8.54
CA GLU A 35 -6.12 14.83 8.52
C GLU A 35 -4.67 14.35 8.63
N TRP A 36 -3.72 15.04 7.99
CA TRP A 36 -2.29 14.75 8.10
C TRP A 36 -1.80 14.81 9.56
N ASP A 37 -2.16 15.85 10.31
CA ASP A 37 -1.85 15.94 11.75
C ASP A 37 -2.46 14.77 12.53
N ARG A 38 -3.73 14.45 12.23
CA ARG A 38 -4.45 13.35 12.85
C ARG A 38 -3.77 12.00 12.61
N LEU A 39 -3.26 11.77 11.41
CA LEU A 39 -2.55 10.55 11.03
C LEU A 39 -1.22 10.39 11.79
N GLN A 40 -0.57 11.49 12.20
CA GLN A 40 0.68 11.43 12.97
C GLN A 40 0.48 11.09 14.45
N LYS A 41 -0.75 11.18 14.96
CA LYS A 41 -1.04 10.87 16.37
C LYS A 41 -0.72 9.41 16.67
N ASN A 42 0.10 9.20 17.70
CA ASN A 42 0.61 7.86 18.05
C ASN A 42 0.12 7.41 19.44
N PRO A 43 -1.16 7.01 19.56
CA PRO A 43 -1.72 6.60 20.85
C PRO A 43 -1.14 5.28 21.38
N MET A 44 -0.57 4.44 20.51
CA MET A 44 -0.12 3.07 20.85
C MET A 44 1.39 2.94 21.11
N LYS A 45 2.14 4.05 21.23
CA LYS A 45 3.61 4.05 21.40
C LYS A 45 4.36 3.22 20.34
N LEU A 46 3.80 3.08 19.14
CA LEU A 46 4.47 2.43 18.01
C LEU A 46 5.61 3.31 17.51
N SER A 47 6.42 2.82 16.56
CA SER A 47 7.30 3.74 15.82
C SER A 47 6.44 4.76 15.07
N ALA A 48 6.91 6.01 14.96
CA ALA A 48 6.15 7.08 14.30
C ALA A 48 5.67 6.67 12.89
N ARG A 49 6.52 5.95 12.15
CA ARG A 49 6.18 5.41 10.83
C ARG A 49 5.11 4.32 10.89
N ALA A 50 5.17 3.41 11.85
CA ALA A 50 4.17 2.35 11.99
C ALA A 50 2.81 2.91 12.42
N ALA A 51 2.80 3.85 13.38
CA ALA A 51 1.58 4.55 13.81
C ALA A 51 0.93 5.29 12.64
N PHE A 52 1.72 6.07 11.90
CA PHE A 52 1.25 6.78 10.71
C PHE A 52 0.63 5.83 9.68
N MET A 53 1.30 4.71 9.37
CA MET A 53 0.80 3.74 8.39
C MET A 53 -0.50 3.08 8.86
N ALA A 54 -0.60 2.71 10.13
CA ALA A 54 -1.81 2.11 10.70
C ALA A 54 -2.99 3.09 10.66
N ASN A 55 -2.77 4.34 11.05
CA ASN A 55 -3.80 5.38 10.98
C ASN A 55 -4.22 5.69 9.54
N LEU A 56 -3.27 5.71 8.61
CA LEU A 56 -3.54 5.98 7.19
C LEU A 56 -4.37 4.84 6.58
N GLU A 57 -4.03 3.60 6.89
CA GLU A 57 -4.77 2.42 6.45
C GLU A 57 -6.19 2.42 7.03
N ALA A 58 -6.34 2.71 8.32
CA ALA A 58 -7.65 2.85 8.96
C ALA A 58 -8.47 3.99 8.33
N SER A 59 -7.87 5.16 8.09
CA SER A 59 -8.56 6.30 7.48
C SER A 59 -9.01 6.01 6.04
N MET A 60 -8.19 5.28 5.27
CA MET A 60 -8.57 4.84 3.91
C MET A 60 -9.63 3.74 3.88
N LEU A 61 -9.73 2.91 4.92
CA LEU A 61 -10.68 1.80 4.94
C LEU A 61 -12.06 2.22 5.44
N SER A 62 -12.12 3.07 6.48
CA SER A 62 -13.38 3.47 7.12
C SER A 62 -13.40 4.90 7.67
N GLY A 63 -12.34 5.68 7.50
CA GLY A 63 -12.25 7.05 8.01
C GLY A 63 -12.48 8.13 6.94
N PHE A 64 -11.88 9.29 7.16
CA PHE A 64 -12.06 10.47 6.30
C PHE A 64 -11.63 10.22 4.86
N LEU A 65 -10.48 9.56 4.66
CA LEU A 65 -9.97 9.28 3.32
C LEU A 65 -10.81 8.24 2.57
N ALA A 66 -11.66 7.47 3.26
CA ALA A 66 -12.61 6.56 2.63
C ALA A 66 -13.88 7.28 2.10
N THR A 67 -14.25 8.41 2.71
CA THR A 67 -15.49 9.13 2.40
C THR A 67 -15.29 10.33 1.48
N VAL A 68 -14.08 10.87 1.41
CA VAL A 68 -13.77 12.03 0.57
C VAL A 68 -13.91 11.71 -0.92
N ASP A 69 -14.59 12.60 -1.65
CA ASP A 69 -14.70 12.52 -3.11
C ASP A 69 -13.49 13.17 -3.79
N ASP A 70 -12.30 12.62 -3.54
CA ASP A 70 -11.06 13.04 -4.18
C ASP A 70 -10.66 12.02 -5.26
N PRO A 71 -10.62 12.43 -6.54
CA PRO A 71 -10.24 11.55 -7.64
C PRO A 71 -8.87 10.88 -7.43
N LYS A 72 -7.89 11.58 -6.84
CA LYS A 72 -6.55 11.02 -6.61
C LYS A 72 -6.56 9.94 -5.53
N ILE A 73 -7.37 10.10 -4.49
CA ILE A 73 -7.50 9.09 -3.43
C ILE A 73 -8.25 7.86 -3.96
N LYS A 74 -9.33 8.08 -4.73
CA LYS A 74 -10.08 6.99 -5.38
C LYS A 74 -9.25 6.22 -6.40
N ASP A 75 -8.50 6.93 -7.24
CA ASP A 75 -7.59 6.31 -8.22
C ASP A 75 -6.47 5.55 -7.53
N PHE A 76 -5.94 6.08 -6.43
CA PHE A 76 -4.95 5.39 -5.60
C PHE A 76 -5.50 4.05 -5.07
N GLN A 77 -6.69 4.06 -4.45
CA GLN A 77 -7.30 2.84 -3.91
C GLN A 77 -7.58 1.81 -5.01
N LYS A 78 -8.09 2.27 -6.16
CA LYS A 78 -8.36 1.41 -7.31
C LYS A 78 -7.09 0.81 -7.89
N ASN A 79 -6.03 1.62 -8.05
CA ASN A 79 -4.74 1.16 -8.56
C ASN A 79 -4.06 0.21 -7.57
N GLN A 80 -4.08 0.51 -6.27
CA GLN A 80 -3.51 -0.38 -5.26
C GLN A 80 -4.20 -1.75 -5.28
N ARG A 81 -5.53 -1.79 -5.41
CA ARG A 81 -6.27 -3.04 -5.55
C ARG A 81 -5.88 -3.81 -6.81
N ARG A 82 -5.79 -3.13 -7.96
CA ARG A 82 -5.39 -3.74 -9.24
C ARG A 82 -3.97 -4.31 -9.18
N ILE A 83 -3.02 -3.53 -8.68
CA ILE A 83 -1.62 -3.93 -8.53
C ILE A 83 -1.51 -5.12 -7.58
N SER A 84 -2.18 -5.07 -6.42
CA SER A 84 -2.17 -6.17 -5.45
C SER A 84 -2.66 -7.48 -6.08
N VAL A 85 -3.83 -7.45 -6.76
CA VAL A 85 -4.38 -8.62 -7.46
C VAL A 85 -3.42 -9.14 -8.54
N PHE A 86 -2.86 -8.24 -9.35
CA PHE A 86 -1.91 -8.61 -10.41
C PHE A 86 -0.67 -9.31 -9.85
N PHE A 87 -0.06 -8.77 -8.79
CA PHE A 87 1.11 -9.37 -8.15
C PHE A 87 0.77 -10.70 -7.48
N VAL A 88 -0.39 -10.85 -6.84
CA VAL A 88 -0.83 -12.14 -6.28
C VAL A 88 -0.90 -13.20 -7.38
N VAL A 89 -1.53 -12.89 -8.52
CA VAL A 89 -1.64 -13.83 -9.65
C VAL A 89 -0.26 -14.22 -10.18
N LEU A 90 0.63 -13.26 -10.42
CA LEU A 90 1.98 -13.54 -10.91
C LEU A 90 2.81 -14.38 -9.93
N ILE A 91 2.74 -14.07 -8.64
CA ILE A 91 3.44 -14.81 -7.60
C ILE A 91 2.91 -16.25 -7.53
N SER A 92 1.59 -16.44 -7.56
CA SER A 92 0.97 -17.78 -7.59
C SER A 92 1.40 -18.60 -8.80
N ILE A 93 1.43 -18.01 -10.00
CA ILE A 93 1.93 -18.68 -11.21
C ILE A 93 3.40 -19.10 -11.03
N GLY A 94 4.24 -18.19 -10.52
CA GLY A 94 5.65 -18.48 -10.26
C GLY A 94 5.86 -19.62 -9.26
N PHE A 95 5.04 -19.70 -8.21
CA PHE A 95 5.07 -20.81 -7.25
C PHE A 95 4.63 -22.14 -7.88
N ILE A 96 3.56 -22.15 -8.68
CA ILE A 96 3.09 -23.36 -9.37
C ILE A 96 4.19 -23.89 -10.32
N GLN A 97 4.84 -23.00 -11.07
CA GLN A 97 5.95 -23.37 -11.95
C GLN A 97 7.14 -23.92 -11.17
N ALA A 98 7.49 -23.32 -10.03
CA ALA A 98 8.58 -23.81 -9.20
C ALA A 98 8.30 -25.19 -8.59
N LEU A 99 7.03 -25.51 -8.30
CA LEU A 99 6.61 -26.82 -7.80
C LEU A 99 6.57 -27.90 -8.90
N TRP A 100 6.31 -27.53 -10.15
CA TRP A 100 6.28 -28.47 -11.28
C TRP A 100 7.67 -28.83 -11.83
N VAL A 101 8.67 -27.98 -11.59
CA VAL A 101 10.05 -28.14 -12.11
C VAL A 101 10.99 -28.83 -11.11
N ASN A 102 10.59 -28.93 -9.83
CA ASN A 102 11.27 -29.72 -8.80
C ASN A 102 10.61 -31.09 -8.64
#